data_AF-A0A0Q9NBC9-F1
#
_entry.id   AF-A0A0Q9NBC9-F1
#
_cell.length_a   1.000
_cell.length_b   1.000
_cell.length_c   1.000
_cell.angle_alpha   90.00
_cell.angle_beta   90.00
_cell.angle_gamma   90.00
#
_symmetry.space_group_name_H-M   'P 1'
#
loop_
_entity.id
_entity.type
_entity.pdbx_description
1 polymer ?
#
loop_
_entity_poly.entity_id
_entity_poly.type
_entity_poly.pdbx_seq_one_letter_code
_entity_poly.pdbx_strand_id
1 'polypeptide(L)'
;MESLEQLLSYLQAHPEVTELSLEFENGDKDKVDLSEIADLRTGINWAEVDEAEIELADGSKLAFGAEDDEEDEEDEEDEESNDEDDDEDEEDEEDEEVTVSAISEEESDEEDEDEDDDDDDDDDDDDDDDDEDEDEEEA
;
A
#
# COMPACT_ATOMS: atom_id res chain seq x y z
N MET A 1 -9.35 -12.05 -3.22
CA MET A 1 -8.48 -10.90 -3.49
C MET A 1 -9.25 -9.63 -3.88
N GLU A 2 -10.58 -9.66 -4.01
CA GLU A 2 -11.36 -8.42 -4.20
C GLU A 2 -11.07 -7.37 -3.10
N SER A 3 -10.86 -7.80 -1.85
CA SER A 3 -10.49 -6.93 -0.73
C SER A 3 -9.17 -6.19 -0.93
N LEU A 4 -8.18 -6.81 -1.61
CA LEU A 4 -6.92 -6.16 -1.98
C LEU A 4 -7.18 -5.05 -3.01
N GLU A 5 -7.98 -5.35 -4.03
CA GLU A 5 -8.26 -4.39 -5.10
C GLU A 5 -9.03 -3.18 -4.56
N GLN A 6 -9.98 -3.41 -3.64
CA GLN A 6 -10.69 -2.35 -2.92
C GLN A 6 -9.76 -1.50 -2.06
N LEU A 7 -8.88 -2.13 -1.28
CA LEU A 7 -7.88 -1.43 -0.46
C LEU A 7 -6.97 -0.54 -1.34
N LEU A 8 -6.45 -1.08 -2.43
CA LEU A 8 -5.59 -0.33 -3.35
C LEU A 8 -6.32 0.83 -4.01
N SER A 9 -7.58 0.62 -4.40
CA SER A 9 -8.43 1.69 -4.97
C SER A 9 -8.69 2.79 -3.93
N TYR A 10 -8.94 2.41 -2.68
CA TYR A 10 -9.14 3.35 -1.57
C TYR A 10 -7.88 4.18 -1.31
N LEU A 11 -6.72 3.54 -1.18
CA LEU A 11 -5.44 4.23 -0.97
C LEU A 11 -5.08 5.16 -2.13
N GLN A 12 -5.45 4.80 -3.36
CA GLN A 12 -5.25 5.67 -4.52
C GLN A 12 -6.15 6.92 -4.47
N ALA A 13 -7.37 6.80 -3.93
CA ALA A 13 -8.28 7.93 -3.74
C ALA A 13 -7.92 8.80 -2.53
N HIS A 14 -7.27 8.22 -1.51
CA HIS A 14 -6.94 8.86 -0.24
C HIS A 14 -5.42 8.91 0.02
N PRO A 15 -4.69 9.83 -0.64
CA PRO A 15 -3.24 9.98 -0.46
C PRO A 15 -2.83 10.53 0.92
N GLU A 16 -3.81 10.91 1.75
CA GLU A 16 -3.60 11.29 3.15
C GLU A 16 -3.30 10.09 4.06
N VAL A 17 -3.69 8.89 3.64
CA VAL A 17 -3.36 7.66 4.35
C VAL A 17 -1.90 7.36 4.14
N THR A 18 -1.14 7.32 5.23
CA THR A 18 0.32 7.11 5.22
C THR A 18 0.73 5.84 5.94
N GLU A 19 -0.12 5.32 6.83
CA GLU A 19 0.12 4.09 7.60
C GLU A 19 -0.97 3.07 7.33
N LEU A 20 -0.59 1.80 7.25
CA LEU A 20 -1.47 0.65 7.10
C LEU A 20 -1.11 -0.41 8.15
N SER A 21 -2.10 -0.92 8.88
CA SER A 21 -1.89 -2.04 9.80
C SER A 21 -2.30 -3.33 9.09
N LEU A 22 -1.44 -4.34 9.10
CA LEU A 22 -1.68 -5.65 8.50
C LEU A 22 -1.76 -6.70 9.61
N GLU A 23 -2.75 -7.57 9.55
CA GLU A 23 -2.83 -8.80 10.33
C GLU A 23 -2.57 -10.00 9.42
N PHE A 24 -1.64 -10.86 9.82
CA PHE A 24 -1.29 -12.08 9.09
C PHE A 24 -2.10 -13.27 9.61
N GLU A 25 -2.24 -14.33 8.81
CA GLU A 25 -2.96 -15.56 9.19
C GLU A 25 -2.43 -16.21 10.50
N ASN A 26 -1.17 -15.93 10.86
CA ASN A 26 -0.56 -16.39 12.10
C ASN A 26 -1.00 -15.58 13.34
N GLY A 27 -1.81 -14.53 13.17
CA GLY A 27 -2.22 -13.57 14.19
C GLY A 27 -1.15 -12.51 14.51
N ASP A 28 -0.11 -12.43 13.70
CA ASP A 28 0.90 -11.38 13.79
C ASP A 28 0.33 -10.08 13.24
N LYS A 29 0.71 -8.93 13.83
CA LYS A 29 0.27 -7.62 13.38
C LYS A 29 1.48 -6.76 13.08
N ASP A 30 1.54 -6.25 11.87
CA ASP A 30 2.60 -5.35 11.42
C ASP A 30 2.02 -4.00 11.00
N LYS A 31 2.83 -2.95 11.13
CA LYS A 31 2.47 -1.60 10.70
C LYS A 31 3.42 -1.16 9.63
N VAL A 32 2.84 -0.78 8.51
CA VAL A 32 3.54 -0.51 7.27
C VAL A 32 3.33 0.95 6.90
N ASP A 33 4.43 1.68 6.76
CA ASP A 33 4.44 3.02 6.20
C ASP A 33 4.31 2.93 4.67
N LEU A 34 3.17 3.38 4.16
CA LEU A 34 2.87 3.41 2.72
C LEU A 34 3.83 4.34 1.96
N SER A 35 4.42 5.30 2.65
CA SER A 35 5.43 6.21 2.08
C SER A 35 6.76 5.51 1.77
N GLU A 36 7.06 4.39 2.44
CA GLU A 36 8.28 3.61 2.24
C GLU A 36 8.12 2.53 1.16
N ILE A 37 6.87 2.22 0.78
CA ILE A 37 6.56 1.19 -0.22
C ILE A 37 6.33 1.83 -1.58
N ALA A 38 7.24 1.56 -2.52
CA ALA A 38 7.12 2.02 -3.90
C ALA A 38 5.93 1.41 -4.66
N ASP A 39 5.61 0.14 -4.39
CA ASP A 39 4.49 -0.58 -5.00
C ASP A 39 3.83 -1.51 -3.98
N LEU A 40 2.59 -1.20 -3.60
CA LEU A 40 1.88 -1.96 -2.57
C LEU A 40 1.52 -3.37 -3.02
N ARG A 41 1.32 -3.61 -4.32
CA ARG A 41 0.96 -4.95 -4.83
C ARG A 41 2.07 -5.96 -4.65
N THR A 42 3.31 -5.53 -4.73
CA THR A 42 4.50 -6.39 -4.68
C THR A 42 5.35 -6.19 -3.43
N GLY A 43 5.22 -5.06 -2.74
CA GLY A 43 5.95 -4.74 -1.52
C GLY A 43 5.47 -5.47 -0.28
N ILE A 44 4.27 -6.06 -0.31
CA ILE A 44 3.66 -6.80 0.81
C ILE A 44 3.32 -8.21 0.34
N ASN A 45 3.58 -9.21 1.19
CA ASN A 45 3.19 -10.59 0.90
C ASN A 45 1.71 -10.82 1.24
N TRP A 46 0.82 -10.30 0.39
CA TRP A 46 -0.64 -10.42 0.53
C TRP A 46 -1.18 -11.85 0.55
N ALA A 47 -0.36 -12.85 0.22
CA ALA A 47 -0.73 -14.24 0.37
C ALA A 47 -0.77 -14.71 1.83
N GLU A 48 -0.08 -13.99 2.74
CA GLU A 48 -0.02 -14.30 4.17
C GLU A 48 -0.85 -13.30 5.02
N VAL A 49 -1.33 -12.22 4.40
CA VAL A 49 -2.16 -11.20 5.05
C VAL A 49 -3.61 -11.70 5.09
N ASP A 50 -4.16 -11.74 6.29
CA ASP A 50 -5.56 -12.10 6.56
C ASP A 50 -6.45 -10.85 6.52
N GLU A 51 -6.05 -9.78 7.22
CA GLU A 51 -6.79 -8.52 7.31
C GLU A 51 -5.84 -7.31 7.18
N ALA A 52 -6.30 -6.23 6.57
CA ALA A 52 -5.62 -4.95 6.49
C ALA A 52 -6.53 -3.85 7.05
N GLU A 53 -6.08 -3.13 8.08
CA GLU A 53 -6.79 -2.02 8.73
C GLU A 53 -6.10 -0.67 8.41
N ILE A 54 -6.88 0.31 7.96
CA ILE A 54 -6.48 1.71 7.82
C ILE A 54 -7.13 2.53 8.94
N GLU A 55 -6.34 3.34 9.64
CA GLU A 55 -6.85 4.37 10.55
C GLU A 55 -6.88 5.73 9.82
N LEU A 56 -8.08 6.32 9.72
CA LEU A 56 -8.30 7.60 9.08
C LEU A 56 -8.00 8.76 10.03
N ALA A 57 -7.78 9.96 9.47
CA ALA A 57 -7.53 11.18 10.25
C ALA A 57 -8.69 11.55 11.19
N ASP A 58 -9.92 11.11 10.89
CA ASP A 58 -11.09 11.26 11.75
C ASP A 58 -11.09 10.29 12.95
N GLY A 59 -10.16 9.32 12.99
CA GLY A 59 -10.07 8.26 13.98
C GLY A 59 -10.94 7.04 13.67
N SER A 60 -11.64 7.06 12.53
CA SER A 60 -12.39 5.93 11.99
C SER A 60 -11.43 4.88 11.43
N LYS A 61 -11.81 3.59 11.52
CA LYS A 61 -11.00 2.45 11.07
C LYS A 61 -11.72 1.70 9.96
N LEU A 62 -11.01 1.41 8.87
CA LEU A 62 -11.50 0.61 7.76
C LEU A 62 -10.70 -0.68 7.68
N ALA A 63 -11.37 -1.83 7.80
CA ALA A 63 -10.77 -3.15 7.67
C ALA A 63 -11.10 -3.77 6.32
N PHE A 64 -10.12 -4.40 5.69
CA PHE A 64 -10.21 -5.08 4.41
C PHE A 64 -9.65 -6.49 4.57
N GLY A 65 -10.41 -7.54 4.23
CA GLY A 65 -9.89 -8.92 4.22
C GLY A 65 -10.57 -9.88 5.20
N ALA A 66 -11.17 -9.38 6.27
CA ALA A 66 -12.17 -10.14 6.99
C ALA A 66 -13.40 -10.34 6.09
N GLU A 67 -13.85 -11.57 5.93
CA GLU A 67 -15.18 -11.90 5.40
C GLU A 67 -16.25 -11.39 6.39
N ASP A 68 -16.38 -10.08 6.55
CA ASP A 68 -17.58 -9.46 7.12
C ASP A 68 -18.42 -8.97 5.94
N ASP A 69 -19.09 -9.95 5.32
CA ASP A 69 -20.20 -9.77 4.38
C ASP A 69 -21.42 -9.24 5.15
N GLU A 70 -21.32 -8.10 5.84
CA GLU A 70 -22.44 -7.41 6.46
C GLU A 70 -22.36 -5.90 6.20
N GLU A 71 -23.00 -5.47 5.12
CA GLU A 71 -23.67 -4.16 4.95
C GLU A 71 -22.84 -2.89 5.20
N ASP A 72 -22.25 -2.32 4.14
CA ASP A 72 -22.21 -0.85 4.01
C ASP A 72 -22.91 -0.46 2.71
N GLU A 73 -24.25 -0.57 2.78
CA GLU A 73 -25.16 0.05 1.84
C GLU A 73 -25.15 1.58 2.09
N GLU A 74 -24.75 2.32 1.05
CA GLU A 74 -25.21 3.67 0.71
C GLU A 74 -24.68 4.86 1.51
N ASP A 75 -23.72 5.57 0.91
CA ASP A 75 -23.68 7.04 0.96
C ASP A 75 -23.78 7.55 -0.49
N GLU A 76 -24.96 7.39 -1.10
CA GLU A 76 -25.31 8.13 -2.31
C GLU A 76 -25.76 9.55 -1.91
N GLU A 77 -24.92 10.52 -2.29
CA GLU A 77 -25.30 11.83 -2.83
C GLU A 77 -26.14 12.75 -1.92
N ASP A 78 -25.45 13.67 -1.23
CA ASP A 78 -26.00 14.96 -0.79
C ASP A 78 -26.34 15.82 -2.02
N GLU A 79 -27.48 15.57 -2.67
CA GLU A 79 -28.08 16.50 -3.63
C GLU A 79 -29.10 17.41 -2.93
N GLU A 80 -28.59 18.44 -2.24
CA GLU A 80 -29.37 19.64 -1.98
C GLU A 80 -29.59 20.38 -3.32
N SER A 81 -30.75 20.21 -3.96
CA SER A 81 -31.32 21.25 -4.82
C SER A 81 -32.83 21.13 -4.98
N ASN A 82 -33.48 22.05 -4.28
CA ASN A 82 -34.84 22.52 -4.48
C ASN A 82 -35.00 23.28 -5.82
N ASP A 83 -36.25 23.31 -6.34
CA ASP A 83 -36.80 24.02 -7.52
C ASP A 83 -36.63 23.28 -8.86
N GLU A 84 -37.65 22.60 -9.41
CA GLU A 84 -38.90 23.11 -10.04
C GLU A 84 -38.64 23.87 -11.38
N ASP A 85 -39.45 23.51 -12.39
CA ASP A 85 -39.49 23.91 -13.82
C ASP A 85 -38.51 23.18 -14.76
N ASP A 86 -38.96 22.32 -15.70
CA ASP A 86 -39.81 22.52 -16.90
C ASP A 86 -38.99 22.83 -18.16
N ASP A 87 -39.50 22.34 -19.29
CA ASP A 87 -39.09 22.54 -20.70
C ASP A 87 -38.07 21.56 -21.36
N GLU A 88 -38.68 20.53 -21.98
CA GLU A 88 -38.64 20.21 -23.42
C GLU A 88 -37.32 20.31 -24.23
N ASP A 89 -36.90 19.13 -24.71
CA ASP A 89 -36.68 18.75 -26.13
C ASP A 89 -35.41 19.19 -26.90
N GLU A 90 -35.07 18.31 -27.86
CA GLU A 90 -34.22 18.48 -29.05
C GLU A 90 -32.70 18.15 -28.96
N GLU A 91 -32.41 16.88 -29.26
CA GLU A 91 -31.42 16.36 -30.25
C GLU A 91 -30.25 17.28 -30.67
N ASP A 92 -29.00 16.82 -30.49
CA ASP A 92 -27.95 17.00 -31.50
C ASP A 92 -26.83 15.95 -31.36
N GLU A 93 -26.63 15.20 -32.44
CA GLU A 93 -25.52 14.30 -32.68
C GLU A 93 -24.27 15.14 -32.99
N GLU A 94 -23.11 14.95 -32.32
CA GLU A 94 -21.81 15.02 -33.01
C GLU A 94 -20.74 14.18 -32.30
N ASP A 95 -20.10 13.38 -33.14
CA ASP A 95 -18.98 12.48 -32.98
C ASP A 95 -17.67 13.28 -32.79
N GLU A 96 -16.89 13.03 -31.74
CA GLU A 96 -15.48 13.49 -31.69
C GLU A 96 -14.55 12.36 -31.21
N GLU A 97 -14.09 11.59 -32.18
CA GLU A 97 -12.94 10.69 -32.10
C GLU A 97 -11.62 11.46 -31.83
N VAL A 98 -11.14 11.48 -30.57
CA VAL A 98 -9.78 11.94 -30.26
C VAL A 98 -8.79 10.79 -30.43
N THR A 99 -8.01 10.85 -31.52
CA THR A 99 -6.81 10.04 -31.74
C THR A 99 -5.57 10.84 -31.34
N VAL A 100 -4.68 10.28 -30.50
CA VAL A 100 -3.30 10.77 -30.37
C VAL A 100 -2.30 9.64 -30.07
N SER A 101 -1.71 9.18 -31.17
CA SER A 101 -0.28 8.96 -31.43
C SER A 101 0.55 8.07 -30.50
N ALA A 102 0.88 6.89 -31.03
CA ALA A 102 2.04 6.10 -30.63
C ALA A 102 3.38 6.69 -31.19
N ILE A 103 4.45 6.42 -30.44
CA ILE A 103 5.90 6.36 -30.76
C ILE A 103 6.71 7.64 -31.10
N SER A 104 7.70 7.95 -30.24
CA SER A 104 9.12 8.11 -30.64
C SER A 104 10.05 7.70 -29.49
N GLU A 105 10.75 6.60 -29.73
CA GLU A 105 11.98 6.15 -29.09
C GLU A 105 13.10 7.16 -29.43
N GLU A 106 13.79 7.73 -28.44
CA GLU A 106 15.13 8.33 -28.64
C GLU A 106 15.97 8.17 -27.37
N GLU A 107 17.18 7.65 -27.60
CA GLU A 107 18.23 7.21 -26.69
C GLU A 107 18.70 8.27 -25.68
N SER A 108 19.11 7.80 -24.50
CA SER A 108 20.25 8.36 -23.77
C SER A 108 20.97 7.23 -23.05
N ASP A 109 21.93 6.67 -23.78
CA ASP A 109 23.10 5.92 -23.35
C ASP A 109 24.10 6.93 -22.77
N GLU A 110 24.48 6.85 -21.49
CA GLU A 110 25.82 7.25 -20.99
C GLU A 110 26.16 6.40 -19.75
N GLU A 111 27.26 5.66 -19.90
CA GLU A 111 27.97 4.81 -18.93
C GLU A 111 28.51 5.62 -17.75
N ASP A 112 28.56 5.02 -16.54
CA ASP A 112 29.67 5.29 -15.62
C ASP A 112 29.94 4.04 -14.78
N GLU A 113 31.12 3.50 -15.04
CA GLU A 113 31.80 2.41 -14.35
C GLU A 113 32.46 3.02 -13.11
N ASP A 114 32.24 2.48 -11.91
CA ASP A 114 33.30 2.51 -10.90
C ASP A 114 33.29 1.20 -10.10
N GLU A 115 34.40 0.51 -10.33
CA GLU A 115 34.90 -0.74 -9.78
C GLU A 115 35.77 -0.39 -8.56
N ASP A 116 35.83 -1.31 -7.58
CA ASP A 116 36.78 -1.34 -6.45
C ASP A 116 36.66 -0.31 -5.30
N ASP A 117 36.33 -0.82 -4.10
CA ASP A 117 37.28 -0.71 -2.98
C ASP A 117 37.19 -2.00 -2.14
N ASP A 118 38.09 -2.91 -2.49
CA ASP A 118 38.57 -4.05 -1.72
C ASP A 118 39.31 -3.48 -0.48
N ASP A 119 38.65 -3.44 0.69
CA ASP A 119 39.35 -3.27 1.98
C ASP A 119 39.14 -4.55 2.80
N ASP A 120 39.94 -5.53 2.39
CA ASP A 120 40.40 -6.68 3.17
C ASP A 120 41.28 -6.14 4.32
N ASP A 121 40.71 -5.96 5.50
CA ASP A 121 41.47 -5.87 6.77
C ASP A 121 41.16 -7.14 7.57
N ASP A 122 41.90 -8.17 7.17
CA ASP A 122 42.25 -9.37 7.92
C ASP A 122 42.95 -8.98 9.25
N ASP A 123 42.90 -9.89 10.24
CA ASP A 123 43.68 -9.89 11.49
C ASP A 123 43.28 -8.89 12.61
N ASP A 124 42.60 -9.36 13.66
CA ASP A 124 43.33 -9.84 14.84
C ASP A 124 42.44 -10.66 15.79
N ASP A 125 43.09 -11.61 16.42
CA ASP A 125 42.68 -12.64 17.37
C ASP A 125 42.53 -12.02 18.79
N ASP A 126 42.51 -12.85 19.84
CA ASP A 126 42.39 -12.54 21.28
C ASP A 126 40.93 -12.34 21.79
N ASP A 127 40.21 -13.39 22.21
CA ASP A 127 40.41 -14.14 23.46
C ASP A 127 40.18 -13.25 24.70
N ASP A 128 38.97 -13.32 25.26
CA ASP A 128 38.79 -13.30 26.73
C ASP A 128 37.55 -14.13 27.06
N ASP A 129 37.83 -15.41 27.29
CA ASP A 129 37.20 -16.27 28.28
C ASP A 129 36.61 -15.46 29.46
N ASP A 130 35.29 -15.45 29.63
CA ASP A 130 34.66 -15.30 30.95
C ASP A 130 33.60 -16.39 31.10
N ASP A 131 34.13 -17.60 31.34
CA ASP A 131 33.50 -18.67 32.11
C ASP A 131 32.94 -18.10 33.43
N GLU A 132 31.62 -17.96 33.54
CA GLU A 132 30.91 -18.18 34.81
C GLU A 132 29.78 -19.20 34.57
N ASP A 133 30.18 -20.48 34.58
CA ASP A 133 29.44 -21.55 35.25
C ASP A 133 28.90 -21.06 36.60
N GLU A 134 27.59 -21.19 36.86
CA GLU A 134 27.08 -21.97 38.00
C GLU A 134 25.53 -21.99 38.00
N ASP A 135 25.03 -23.23 37.92
CA ASP A 135 23.77 -23.73 38.49
C ASP A 135 23.10 -22.84 39.55
N GLU A 136 21.78 -22.62 39.43
CA GLU A 136 20.89 -22.92 40.56
C GLU A 136 19.47 -23.25 40.08
N GLU A 137 19.22 -24.56 39.98
CA GLU A 137 17.92 -25.19 40.18
C GLU A 137 17.26 -24.64 41.46
N GLU A 138 16.05 -24.06 41.41
CA GLU A 138 15.07 -24.22 42.49
C GLU A 138 13.61 -24.23 41.95
N ALA A 139 13.06 -25.44 42.00
CA ALA A 139 11.70 -25.91 42.30
C ALA A 139 10.54 -24.91 42.50
#